data_AF-A0A843C1X3-F1
#
_entry.id   AF-A0A843C1X3-F1
#
_cell.length_a   1.000
_cell.length_b   1.000
_cell.length_c   1.000
_cell.angle_alpha   90.00
_cell.angle_beta   90.00
_cell.angle_gamma   90.00
#
_symmetry.space_group_name_H-M   'P 1'
#
loop_
_entity.id
_entity.type
_entity.pdbx_description
1 polymer ?
#
loop_
_entity_poly.entity_id
_entity_poly.type
_entity_poly.pdbx_seq_one_letter_code
_entity_poly.pdbx_strand_id
1 'polypeptide(L)'
;GVYDQGQNKGWVNVGIDHDTSTFAVETIRRWWYSMGRKVYPDAQQLLITADGGGSNGYRVRLWKMELQNLASELGFPISVCHFPPGTSKWNKIEHHMFSFIAQNWRGKPLVSHEVMVDLIGATTTKNGLQIHCELDTNTYHIGRKISKEEIEAVNIKCDDFHGEWNYTIYPSS
;
A
#
# COMPACT_ATOMS: atom_id res chain seq x y z
N GLY A 1 0.79 2.27 -4.32
CA GLY A 1 0.86 1.02 -5.10
C GLY A 1 1.41 -0.10 -4.24
N VAL A 2 1.30 -1.35 -4.68
CA VAL A 2 1.85 -2.54 -4.01
C VAL A 2 2.81 -3.25 -4.96
N TYR A 3 3.97 -3.68 -4.48
CA TYR A 3 4.89 -4.53 -5.24
C TYR A 3 5.10 -5.84 -4.50
N ASP A 4 4.61 -6.93 -5.10
CA ASP A 4 4.83 -8.28 -4.64
C ASP A 4 6.19 -8.76 -5.15
N GLN A 5 7.15 -8.85 -4.22
CA GLN A 5 8.51 -9.28 -4.50
C GLN A 5 8.59 -10.77 -4.87
N GLY A 6 7.71 -11.61 -4.31
CA GLY A 6 7.71 -13.05 -4.57
C GLY A 6 7.22 -13.38 -5.98
N GLN A 7 6.26 -12.61 -6.49
CA GLN A 7 5.71 -12.78 -7.84
C GLN A 7 6.37 -11.88 -8.89
N ASN A 8 7.18 -10.90 -8.46
CA ASN A 8 7.65 -9.80 -9.31
C ASN A 8 6.47 -9.11 -10.04
N LYS A 9 5.40 -8.80 -9.30
CA LYS A 9 4.19 -8.17 -9.85
C LYS A 9 3.84 -6.89 -9.09
N GLY A 10 3.41 -5.89 -9.84
CA GLY A 10 2.98 -4.59 -9.34
C GLY A 10 1.47 -4.43 -9.39
N TRP A 11 0.92 -3.70 -8.42
CA TRP A 11 -0.42 -3.13 -8.43
C TRP A 11 -0.34 -1.63 -8.25
N VAL A 12 -1.02 -0.90 -9.14
CA VAL A 12 -1.16 0.55 -9.04
C VAL A 12 -2.65 0.90 -9.01
N ASN A 13 -3.04 1.56 -7.92
CA ASN A 13 -4.34 2.19 -7.78
C ASN A 13 -4.17 3.67 -8.16
N VAL A 14 -4.82 4.13 -9.23
CA VAL A 14 -4.76 5.52 -9.69
C VAL A 14 -5.95 6.25 -9.09
N GLY A 15 -5.74 7.03 -8.03
CA GLY A 15 -6.79 7.82 -7.41
C GLY A 15 -7.05 9.13 -8.16
N ILE A 16 -8.32 9.55 -8.20
CA ILE A 16 -8.74 10.88 -8.67
C ILE A 16 -8.98 11.88 -7.51
N ASP A 17 -8.65 11.48 -6.29
CA ASP A 17 -8.88 12.23 -5.06
C ASP A 17 -7.63 12.19 -4.15
N HIS A 18 -7.72 12.77 -2.96
CA HIS A 18 -6.57 13.03 -2.07
C HIS A 18 -5.83 11.75 -1.63
N ASP A 19 -4.49 11.85 -1.59
CA ASP A 19 -3.62 10.84 -1.00
C ASP A 19 -3.78 10.84 0.54
N THR A 20 -4.69 10.00 1.02
CA THR A 20 -4.99 9.79 2.44
C THR A 20 -4.61 8.37 2.87
N SER A 21 -4.51 8.12 4.18
CA SER A 21 -4.30 6.77 4.67
C SER A 21 -5.41 5.80 4.25
N THR A 22 -6.64 6.29 4.10
CA THR A 22 -7.76 5.50 3.58
C THR A 22 -7.51 5.07 2.13
N PHE A 23 -7.00 5.96 1.28
CA PHE A 23 -6.57 5.62 -0.09
C PHE A 23 -5.40 4.63 -0.11
N ALA A 24 -4.41 4.81 0.77
CA ALA A 24 -3.27 3.89 0.88
C ALA A 24 -3.72 2.47 1.28
N VAL A 25 -4.64 2.35 2.25
CA VAL A 25 -5.19 1.05 2.65
C VAL A 25 -6.13 0.47 1.59
N GLU A 26 -6.94 1.29 0.91
CA GLU A 26 -7.74 0.81 -0.24
C GLU A 26 -6.86 0.24 -1.34
N THR A 27 -5.68 0.84 -1.58
CA THR A 27 -4.73 0.32 -2.55
C THR A 27 -4.27 -1.10 -2.19
N ILE A 28 -4.06 -1.39 -0.90
CA ILE A 28 -3.71 -2.73 -0.40
C ILE A 28 -4.90 -3.67 -0.51
N ARG A 29 -6.10 -3.21 -0.12
CA ARG A 29 -7.35 -3.97 -0.20
C ARG A 29 -7.61 -4.46 -1.62
N ARG A 30 -7.56 -3.55 -2.60
CA ARG A 30 -7.78 -3.88 -4.01
C ARG A 30 -6.72 -4.83 -4.56
N TRP A 31 -5.45 -4.61 -4.24
CA TRP A 31 -4.40 -5.57 -4.59
C TRP A 31 -4.71 -6.97 -4.06
N TRP A 32 -5.12 -7.08 -2.79
CA TRP A 32 -5.42 -8.36 -2.17
C TRP A 32 -6.56 -9.09 -2.89
N TYR A 33 -7.70 -8.42 -3.13
CA TYR A 33 -8.84 -9.07 -3.78
C TYR A 33 -8.65 -9.35 -5.27
N SER A 34 -7.94 -8.47 -5.99
CA SER A 34 -7.72 -8.63 -7.42
C SER A 34 -6.63 -9.65 -7.73
N MET A 35 -5.54 -9.63 -6.97
CA MET A 35 -4.32 -10.40 -7.21
C MET A 35 -3.93 -11.31 -6.04
N GLY A 36 -3.73 -10.74 -4.85
CA GLY A 36 -3.07 -11.40 -3.71
C GLY A 36 -3.75 -12.70 -3.28
N ARG A 37 -5.07 -12.67 -3.03
CA ARG A 37 -5.86 -13.81 -2.54
C ARG A 37 -5.79 -15.04 -3.44
N LYS A 38 -5.69 -14.84 -4.76
CA LYS A 38 -5.60 -15.95 -5.73
C LYS A 38 -4.23 -16.64 -5.69
N VAL A 39 -3.18 -15.87 -5.39
CA VAL A 39 -1.80 -16.35 -5.32
C VAL A 39 -1.51 -16.97 -3.95
N TYR A 40 -2.09 -16.40 -2.88
CA TYR A 40 -1.88 -16.81 -1.50
C TYR A 40 -3.20 -17.19 -0.81
N PRO A 41 -3.86 -18.29 -1.23
CA PRO A 41 -5.17 -18.68 -0.70
C PRO A 41 -5.15 -19.02 0.80
N ASP A 42 -4.03 -19.53 1.29
CA ASP A 42 -3.84 -19.97 2.68
C ASP A 42 -3.06 -18.96 3.53
N ALA A 43 -2.99 -17.69 3.10
CA ALA A 43 -2.27 -16.66 3.85
C ALA A 43 -2.88 -16.48 5.25
N GLN A 44 -2.02 -16.53 6.26
CA GLN A 44 -2.39 -16.33 7.67
C GLN A 44 -1.88 -15.00 8.23
N GLN A 45 -1.14 -14.22 7.43
CA GLN A 45 -0.63 -12.91 7.79
C GLN A 45 -0.19 -12.15 6.53
N LEU A 46 -0.17 -10.83 6.60
CA LEU A 46 0.38 -9.96 5.55
C LEU A 46 1.52 -9.11 6.12
N LEU A 47 2.69 -9.18 5.49
CA LEU A 47 3.82 -8.29 5.78
C LEU A 47 3.85 -7.12 4.79
N ILE A 48 3.83 -5.91 5.32
CA ILE A 48 3.95 -4.67 4.55
C ILE A 48 5.29 -4.01 4.91
N THR A 49 6.15 -3.86 3.92
CA THR A 49 7.31 -2.96 4.02
C THR A 49 6.94 -1.63 3.41
N ALA A 50 6.94 -0.57 4.22
CA ALA A 50 6.52 0.76 3.79
C ALA A 50 7.61 1.79 4.12
N ASP A 51 7.64 2.89 3.38
CA ASP A 51 8.30 4.08 3.86
C ASP A 51 7.55 4.67 5.09
N GLY A 52 8.19 5.58 5.81
CA GLY A 52 7.65 6.14 7.05
C GLY A 52 6.93 7.48 6.90
N GLY A 53 6.65 7.94 5.66
CA GLY A 53 6.15 9.28 5.35
C GLY A 53 4.69 9.30 4.86
N GLY A 54 4.15 10.48 4.52
CA GLY A 54 2.88 10.60 3.80
C GLY A 54 1.67 9.88 4.45
N SER A 55 0.84 9.27 3.60
CA SER A 55 -0.42 8.62 3.96
C SER A 55 -0.24 7.30 4.71
N ASN A 56 0.90 6.62 4.57
CA ASN A 56 1.23 5.37 5.27
C ASN A 56 2.21 5.58 6.43
N GLY A 57 2.44 6.81 6.89
CA GLY A 57 3.45 7.10 7.90
C GLY A 57 3.16 6.49 9.28
N TYR A 58 4.20 6.04 9.98
CA TYR A 58 4.10 5.34 11.28
C TYR A 58 3.43 6.15 12.40
N ARG A 59 3.47 7.49 12.31
CA ARG A 59 2.83 8.41 13.26
C ARG A 59 1.36 8.68 12.95
N VAL A 60 0.90 8.31 11.76
CA VAL A 60 -0.44 8.64 11.27
C VAL A 60 -1.45 7.71 11.92
N ARG A 61 -2.34 8.28 12.75
CA ARG A 61 -3.38 7.49 13.43
C ARG A 61 -4.39 6.89 12.46
N LEU A 62 -4.75 7.64 11.41
CA LEU A 62 -5.68 7.17 10.38
C LEU A 62 -5.13 5.92 9.69
N TRP A 63 -3.84 5.86 9.40
CA TRP A 63 -3.17 4.67 8.86
C TRP A 63 -3.38 3.43 9.75
N LYS A 64 -3.14 3.54 11.06
CA LYS A 64 -3.36 2.44 11.99
C LYS A 64 -4.83 2.02 12.08
N MET A 65 -5.76 2.98 12.08
CA MET A 65 -7.20 2.70 12.07
C MET A 65 -7.67 2.00 10.80
N GLU A 66 -7.22 2.45 9.64
CA GLU A 66 -7.61 1.83 8.37
C GLU A 66 -7.00 0.43 8.22
N LEU A 67 -5.77 0.22 8.69
CA LEU A 67 -5.16 -1.11 8.78
C LEU A 67 -5.91 -2.02 9.76
N GLN A 68 -6.44 -1.49 10.88
CA GLN A 68 -7.30 -2.26 11.77
C GLN A 68 -8.55 -2.75 11.06
N ASN A 69 -9.24 -1.85 10.35
CA ASN A 69 -10.42 -2.20 9.57
C ASN A 69 -10.08 -3.28 8.55
N LEU A 70 -8.97 -3.13 7.83
CA LEU A 70 -8.53 -4.11 6.85
C LEU A 70 -8.15 -5.45 7.49
N ALA A 71 -7.40 -5.47 8.60
CA ALA A 71 -7.03 -6.71 9.29
C ALA A 71 -8.27 -7.49 9.75
N SER A 72 -9.26 -6.78 10.31
CA SER A 72 -10.55 -7.36 10.68
C SER A 72 -11.33 -7.90 9.47
N GLU A 73 -11.33 -7.17 8.35
CA GLU A 73 -11.97 -7.58 7.10
C GLU A 73 -11.32 -8.83 6.50
N LEU A 74 -9.99 -8.90 6.49
CA LEU A 74 -9.23 -10.01 5.94
C LEU A 74 -9.22 -11.24 6.86
N GLY A 75 -9.45 -11.05 8.16
CA GLY A 75 -9.47 -12.11 9.15
C GLY A 75 -8.09 -12.61 9.56
N PHE A 76 -7.01 -11.88 9.23
CA PHE A 76 -5.65 -12.22 9.64
C PHE A 76 -4.80 -10.98 9.96
N PRO A 77 -3.69 -11.13 10.72
CA PRO A 77 -2.86 -10.01 11.14
C PRO A 77 -2.09 -9.35 9.99
N ILE A 78 -1.89 -8.05 10.11
CA ILE A 78 -1.07 -7.24 9.20
C ILE A 78 0.13 -6.70 9.98
N SER A 79 1.33 -7.14 9.60
CA SER A 79 2.60 -6.62 10.13
C SER A 79 3.13 -5.53 9.23
N VAL A 80 3.54 -4.41 9.81
CA VAL A 80 4.13 -3.28 9.11
C VAL A 80 5.56 -3.07 9.60
N CYS A 81 6.50 -2.99 8.67
CA CYS A 81 7.87 -2.60 8.92
C CYS A 81 8.19 -1.33 8.14
N HIS A 82 8.47 -0.25 8.86
CA HIS A 82 8.82 1.02 8.22
C HIS A 82 10.32 1.14 7.98
N PHE A 83 10.67 1.57 6.77
CA PHE A 83 12.03 1.98 6.43
C PHE A 83 12.40 3.27 7.19
N PRO A 84 13.65 3.41 7.70
CA PRO A 84 14.09 4.64 8.35
C PRO A 84 14.01 5.87 7.42
N PRO A 85 13.88 7.09 7.94
CA PRO A 85 13.92 8.30 7.11
C PRO A 85 15.18 8.35 6.21
N GLY A 86 15.01 8.77 4.96
CA GLY A 86 16.12 8.88 3.99
C GLY A 86 16.60 7.56 3.38
N THR A 87 15.87 6.46 3.57
CA THR A 87 16.25 5.13 3.06
C THR A 87 15.39 4.65 1.88
N SER A 88 14.77 5.56 1.12
CA SER A 88 13.98 5.21 -0.08
C SER A 88 14.75 4.34 -1.08
N LYS A 89 16.09 4.47 -1.13
CA LYS A 89 17.00 3.60 -1.90
C LYS A 89 16.82 2.11 -1.61
N TRP A 90 16.36 1.75 -0.42
CA TRP A 90 16.20 0.37 0.02
C TRP A 90 14.77 -0.14 -0.18
N ASN A 91 13.84 0.75 -0.50
CA ASN A 91 12.47 0.37 -0.81
C ASN A 91 12.40 -0.26 -2.20
N LYS A 92 12.09 -1.55 -2.26
CA LYS A 92 12.13 -2.32 -3.51
C LYS A 92 11.13 -1.84 -4.55
N ILE A 93 9.97 -1.33 -4.13
CA ILE A 93 8.96 -0.80 -5.06
C ILE A 93 9.50 0.36 -5.90
N GLU A 94 10.33 1.23 -5.32
CA GLU A 94 10.92 2.38 -6.00
C GLU A 94 11.83 1.92 -7.15
N HIS A 95 12.68 0.94 -6.86
CA HIS A 95 13.69 0.48 -7.81
C HIS A 95 13.17 -0.53 -8.83
N HIS A 96 12.27 -1.41 -8.41
CA HIS A 96 11.82 -2.53 -9.23
C HIS A 96 10.49 -2.28 -9.94
N MET A 97 9.71 -1.29 -9.51
CA MET A 97 8.40 -0.99 -10.10
C MET A 97 8.32 0.46 -10.60
N PHE A 98 8.43 1.45 -9.70
CA PHE A 98 8.22 2.85 -10.07
C PHE A 98 9.29 3.40 -11.02
N SER A 99 10.55 2.99 -10.88
CA SER A 99 11.62 3.38 -11.80
C SER A 99 11.33 2.98 -13.26
N PHE A 100 10.68 1.82 -13.47
CA PHE A 100 10.34 1.31 -14.79
C PHE A 100 9.06 1.94 -15.33
N ILE A 101 8.07 2.22 -14.48
CA ILE A 101 6.89 3.02 -14.86
C ILE A 101 7.36 4.39 -15.37
N ALA A 102 8.23 5.07 -14.61
CA ALA A 102 8.79 6.36 -14.96
C ALA A 102 9.54 6.34 -16.31
N GLN A 103 10.27 5.26 -16.59
CA GLN A 103 10.93 5.06 -17.89
C GLN A 103 9.92 4.81 -19.02
N ASN A 104 8.87 4.02 -18.79
CA ASN A 104 7.93 3.58 -19.82
C ASN A 104 7.15 4.74 -20.45
N TRP A 105 6.78 5.74 -19.65
CA TRP A 105 6.07 6.92 -20.13
C TRP A 105 6.94 8.17 -20.29
N ARG A 106 8.27 8.03 -20.25
CA ARG A 106 9.17 9.17 -20.42
C ARG A 106 8.89 9.89 -21.74
N GLY A 107 8.54 11.16 -21.65
CA GLY A 107 8.22 12.00 -22.81
C GLY A 107 6.85 11.74 -23.43
N LYS A 108 5.97 10.96 -22.77
CA LYS A 108 4.58 10.78 -23.19
C LYS A 108 3.68 11.73 -22.37
N PRO A 109 2.84 12.55 -23.01
CA PRO A 109 1.96 13.45 -22.27
C PRO A 109 0.83 12.65 -21.59
N LEU A 110 0.64 12.88 -20.29
CA LEU A 110 -0.42 12.26 -19.50
C LEU A 110 -1.71 13.07 -19.64
N VAL A 111 -2.41 12.88 -20.75
CA VAL A 111 -3.55 13.73 -21.16
C VAL A 111 -4.90 13.31 -20.58
N SER A 112 -5.00 12.09 -20.05
CA SER A 112 -6.22 11.59 -19.38
C SER A 112 -5.89 10.49 -18.36
N HIS A 113 -6.87 10.16 -17.51
CA HIS A 113 -6.73 9.07 -16.54
C HIS A 113 -6.58 7.71 -17.21
N GLU A 114 -7.31 7.47 -18.32
CA GLU A 114 -7.21 6.24 -19.11
C GLU A 114 -5.80 6.09 -19.68
N VAL A 115 -5.23 7.17 -20.23
CA VAL A 115 -3.85 7.18 -20.73
C VAL A 115 -2.85 6.86 -19.62
N MET A 116 -3.06 7.38 -18.40
CA MET A 116 -2.21 7.05 -17.26
C MET A 116 -2.30 5.56 -16.90
N VAL A 117 -3.52 5.02 -16.79
CA VAL A 117 -3.73 3.59 -16.47
C VAL A 117 -3.11 2.69 -17.53
N ASP A 118 -3.34 2.97 -18.81
CA ASP A 118 -2.79 2.20 -19.92
C ASP A 118 -1.26 2.22 -19.93
N LEU A 119 -0.66 3.40 -19.72
CA LEU A 119 0.80 3.54 -19.71
C LEU A 119 1.44 2.85 -18.51
N ILE A 120 0.82 2.94 -17.33
CA ILE A 120 1.34 2.26 -16.13
C ILE A 120 1.21 0.74 -16.32
N GLY A 121 0.03 0.25 -16.70
CA GLY A 121 -0.24 -1.18 -16.88
C GLY A 121 0.58 -1.83 -18.00
N ALA A 122 0.93 -1.08 -19.05
CA ALA A 122 1.80 -1.56 -20.12
C ALA A 122 3.28 -1.75 -19.70
N THR A 123 3.66 -1.36 -18.48
CA THR A 123 5.05 -1.47 -18.01
C THR A 123 5.43 -2.93 -17.79
N THR A 124 6.41 -3.40 -18.55
CA THR A 124 7.02 -4.72 -18.38
C THR A 124 8.55 -4.63 -18.44
N THR A 125 9.25 -5.62 -17.87
CA THR A 125 10.72 -5.69 -17.92
C THR A 125 11.21 -7.03 -18.45
N LYS A 126 12.46 -7.10 -18.89
CA LYS A 126 13.12 -8.34 -19.32
C LYS A 126 13.10 -9.44 -18.25
N ASN A 127 13.05 -9.04 -16.98
CA ASN A 127 13.02 -9.95 -15.84
C ASN A 127 11.57 -10.34 -15.46
N GLY A 128 10.58 -10.03 -16.30
CA GLY A 128 9.21 -10.48 -16.15
C GLY A 128 8.34 -9.64 -15.21
N LEU A 129 8.73 -8.39 -14.90
CA LEU A 129 7.83 -7.49 -14.15
C LEU A 129 6.53 -7.32 -14.94
N GLN A 130 5.40 -7.47 -14.25
CA GLN A 130 4.07 -7.16 -14.78
C GLN A 130 3.36 -6.22 -13.82
N ILE A 131 2.67 -5.22 -14.34
CA ILE A 131 1.94 -4.25 -13.53
C ILE A 131 0.47 -4.29 -13.91
N HIS A 132 -0.38 -4.51 -12.91
CA HIS A 132 -1.81 -4.27 -13.04
C HIS A 132 -2.13 -2.88 -12.53
N CYS A 133 -2.90 -2.10 -13.30
CA CYS A 133 -3.25 -0.74 -12.97
C CYS A 133 -4.75 -0.53 -13.14
N GLU A 134 -5.38 0.10 -12.16
CA GLU A 134 -6.80 0.42 -12.21
C GLU A 134 -7.07 1.85 -11.72
N LEU A 135 -8.13 2.44 -12.26
CA LEU A 135 -8.64 3.71 -11.80
C LEU A 135 -9.47 3.52 -10.51
N ASP A 136 -9.24 4.39 -9.55
CA ASP A 136 -10.03 4.49 -8.33
C ASP A 136 -10.83 5.78 -8.32
N THR A 137 -12.15 5.62 -8.50
CA THR A 137 -13.12 6.71 -8.51
C THR A 137 -13.74 6.97 -7.14
N ASN A 138 -13.25 6.33 -6.08
CA ASN A 138 -13.71 6.58 -4.71
C ASN A 138 -13.33 7.99 -4.25
N THR A 139 -14.12 8.52 -3.31
CA THR A 139 -13.84 9.78 -2.62
C THR A 139 -13.16 9.53 -1.28
N TYR A 140 -12.11 10.29 -0.98
CA TYR A 140 -11.28 10.21 0.22
C TYR A 140 -11.28 11.55 0.96
N HIS A 141 -12.14 11.62 1.98
CA HIS A 141 -12.26 12.84 2.78
C HIS A 141 -11.01 13.14 3.59
N ILE A 142 -10.51 14.37 3.47
CA ILE A 142 -9.43 14.90 4.28
C ILE A 142 -9.92 15.39 5.65
N GLY A 143 -8.98 15.53 6.59
CA GLY A 143 -9.24 16.18 7.88
C GLY A 143 -9.96 15.31 8.92
N ARG A 144 -10.15 14.01 8.66
CA ARG A 144 -10.63 13.07 9.69
C ARG A 144 -9.65 13.04 10.86
N LYS A 145 -10.11 13.48 12.03
CA LYS A 145 -9.35 13.40 13.28
C LYS A 145 -9.69 12.10 13.98
N ILE A 146 -8.66 11.29 14.27
CA ILE A 146 -8.81 10.08 15.07
C ILE A 146 -8.71 10.45 16.55
N SER A 147 -9.76 10.15 17.30
CA SER A 147 -9.84 10.37 18.73
C SER A 147 -8.81 9.52 19.49
N LYS A 148 -8.66 9.77 20.79
CA LYS A 148 -7.76 8.96 21.62
C LYS A 148 -8.35 7.57 21.84
N GLU A 149 -9.66 7.49 22.01
CA GLU A 149 -10.43 6.26 22.22
C GLU A 149 -10.38 5.38 20.97
N GLU A 150 -10.53 5.96 19.77
CA GLU A 150 -10.41 5.22 18.51
C GLU A 150 -9.04 4.57 18.38
N ILE A 151 -7.95 5.32 18.61
CA ILE A 151 -6.59 4.77 18.44
C ILE A 151 -6.23 3.75 19.53
N GLU A 152 -6.76 3.90 20.75
CA GLU A 152 -6.57 2.93 21.84
C GLU A 152 -7.33 1.62 21.60
N ALA A 153 -8.39 1.65 20.79
CA ALA A 153 -9.13 0.45 20.39
C ALA A 153 -8.43 -0.37 19.29
N VAL A 154 -7.37 0.15 18.67
CA VAL A 154 -6.59 -0.62 17.69
C VAL A 154 -5.86 -1.76 18.41
N ASN A 155 -6.07 -2.98 17.94
CA ASN A 155 -5.42 -4.20 18.41
C ASN A 155 -3.99 -4.29 17.85
N ILE A 156 -3.13 -3.36 18.29
CA ILE A 156 -1.75 -3.21 17.84
C ILE A 156 -0.78 -3.79 18.86
N LYS A 157 0.13 -4.64 18.39
CA LYS A 157 1.31 -5.08 19.13
C LYS A 157 2.55 -4.49 18.49
N CYS A 158 3.24 -3.63 19.21
CA CYS A 158 4.53 -3.09 18.79
C CYS A 158 5.60 -4.19 18.84
N ASP A 159 6.56 -4.12 17.92
CA ASP A 159 7.75 -4.98 17.91
C ASP A 159 8.73 -4.57 19.03
N ASP A 160 9.57 -5.51 19.48
CA ASP A 160 10.64 -5.24 20.44
C ASP A 160 11.72 -4.34 19.82
N PHE A 161 11.94 -4.45 18.50
CA PHE A 161 12.89 -3.62 17.76
C PHE A 161 12.18 -2.50 16.99
N HIS A 162 12.38 -1.25 17.45
CA HIS A 162 11.74 -0.06 16.89
C HIS A 162 10.20 -0.19 16.82
N GLY A 163 9.56 -0.56 17.94
CA GLY A 163 8.11 -0.72 18.03
C GLY A 163 7.28 0.51 17.67
N GLU A 164 7.89 1.69 17.68
CA GLU A 164 7.31 2.93 17.16
C GLU A 164 7.10 2.91 15.63
N TRP A 165 7.90 2.11 14.91
CA TRP A 165 7.91 1.96 13.45
C TRP A 165 7.46 0.56 13.01
N ASN A 166 7.65 -0.44 13.85
CA ASN A 166 7.39 -1.83 13.50
C ASN A 166 6.32 -2.38 14.43
N TYR A 167 5.24 -2.88 13.84
CA TYR A 167 4.10 -3.32 14.62
C TYR A 167 3.25 -4.31 13.84
N THR A 168 2.47 -5.10 14.57
CA THR A 168 1.45 -5.98 14.00
C THR A 168 0.09 -5.55 14.49
N ILE A 169 -0.85 -5.37 13.56
CA ILE A 169 -2.26 -5.14 13.85
C ILE A 169 -2.99 -6.46 13.67
N TYR A 170 -3.66 -6.90 14.72
CA TYR A 170 -4.45 -8.12 14.72
C TYR A 170 -5.92 -7.79 14.40
N PRO A 171 -6.67 -8.74 13.81
CA PRO A 171 -8.11 -8.60 13.67
C PRO A 171 -8.77 -8.28 15.02
N SER A 172 -9.73 -7.37 15.01
CA SER A 172 -10.67 -7.20 16.12
C SER A 172 -11.84 -8.15 15.91
N SER A 173 -12.23 -8.85 16.97
CA SER A 173 -13.41 -9.74 17.00
C SER A 173 -14.73 -9.01 16.78
#